data_AF-A0A6B3F6W4-F1
#
_entry.id   AF-A0A6B3F6W4-F1
#
_cell.length_a   1.000
_cell.length_b   1.000
_cell.length_c   1.000
_cell.angle_alpha   90.00
_cell.angle_beta   90.00
_cell.angle_gamma   90.00
#
_symmetry.space_group_name_H-M   'P 1'
#
loop_
_entity.id
_entity.type
_entity.pdbx_description
1 polymer ?
#
loop_
_entity_poly.entity_id
_entity_poly.type
_entity_poly.pdbx_seq_one_letter_code
_entity_poly.pdbx_strand_id
1 'polypeptide(L)' 'AEAVLPDGAGLFSCRVLDPVGEPLAGAECSLTDARGRKVATAGADPFGSFVVSVAEGEYRLAVGSEGYTPHRG' A
#
# COMPACT_ATOMS: atom_id res chain seq x y z
N ALA A 1 15.92 9.85 -19.79
CA ALA A 1 14.61 9.27 -20.17
C ALA A 1 13.56 10.26 -19.71
N GLU A 2 12.64 10.66 -20.59
CA GLU A 2 11.52 11.54 -20.25
C GLU A 2 10.29 10.67 -20.06
N ALA A 3 9.73 10.67 -18.86
CA ALA A 3 8.54 9.90 -18.53
C ALA A 3 7.34 10.85 -18.48
N VAL A 4 6.34 10.59 -19.32
CA VAL A 4 5.07 11.32 -19.27
C VAL A 4 4.17 10.61 -18.26
N LEU A 5 3.74 11.33 -17.23
CA LEU A 5 2.75 10.84 -16.28
C LEU A 5 1.34 11.13 -16.85
N PRO A 6 0.41 10.16 -16.83
CA PRO A 6 -0.99 10.43 -17.13
C PRO A 6 -1.54 11.52 -16.21
N ASP A 7 -2.50 12.31 -16.72
CA ASP A 7 -3.26 13.23 -15.86
C ASP A 7 -3.94 12.45 -14.72
N GLY A 8 -3.79 12.96 -13.50
CA GLY A 8 -4.27 12.29 -12.29
C GLY A 8 -3.39 11.13 -11.81
N ALA A 9 -2.22 10.88 -12.39
CA ALA A 9 -1.28 9.91 -11.84
C ALA A 9 -0.70 10.41 -10.50
N GLY A 10 -0.99 9.69 -9.43
CA GLY A 10 -0.48 9.91 -8.08
C GLY A 10 0.37 8.75 -7.58
N LEU A 11 1.00 8.96 -6.43
CA LEU A 11 1.73 7.93 -5.70
C LEU A 11 1.05 7.71 -4.35
N PHE A 12 0.63 6.48 -4.09
CA PHE A 12 0.29 6.05 -2.74
C PHE A 12 1.55 5.45 -2.10
N SER A 13 1.92 5.94 -0.92
CA SER A 13 2.99 5.34 -0.12
C SER A 13 2.56 5.22 1.33
N CYS A 14 2.91 4.09 1.94
CA CYS A 14 2.78 3.90 3.37
C CYS A 14 3.96 3.09 3.92
N ARG A 15 4.14 3.17 5.23
CA ARG A 15 5.09 2.34 5.97
C ARG A 15 4.34 1.49 6.97
N VAL A 16 4.53 0.18 6.90
CA VAL A 16 4.00 -0.79 7.86
C VAL A 16 5.02 -0.97 8.97
N LEU A 17 4.57 -0.71 10.19
CA LEU A 17 5.37 -0.86 11.40
C LEU A 17 4.72 -1.91 12.30
N ASP A 18 5.53 -2.58 13.09
CA ASP A 18 5.07 -3.42 14.19
C ASP A 18 4.67 -2.58 15.43
N PRO A 19 4.11 -3.19 16.49
CA PRO A 19 3.70 -2.48 17.70
C PRO A 19 4.82 -1.78 18.48
N VAL A 20 6.08 -2.15 18.26
CA VAL A 20 7.24 -1.48 18.89
C VAL A 20 7.85 -0.41 17.99
N GLY A 21 7.30 -0.23 16.78
CA GLY A 21 7.68 0.81 15.83
C GLY A 21 8.74 0.37 14.82
N GLU A 22 9.09 -0.91 14.77
CA GLU A 22 10.06 -1.44 13.81
C GLU A 22 9.39 -1.74 12.46
N PRO A 23 10.11 -1.61 11.33
CA PRO A 23 9.56 -1.91 10.02
C PRO A 23 9.12 -3.37 9.88
N LEU A 24 7.87 -3.58 9.49
CA LEU A 24 7.33 -4.92 9.28
C LEU A 24 7.46 -5.33 7.80
N ALA A 25 8.60 -5.94 7.48
CA ALA A 25 8.87 -6.49 6.17
C ALA A 25 7.90 -7.64 5.81
N GLY A 26 7.52 -7.73 4.54
CA GLY A 26 6.67 -8.81 4.03
C GLY A 26 5.19 -8.70 4.41
N ALA A 27 4.77 -7.66 5.14
CA ALA A 27 3.36 -7.46 5.45
C ALA A 27 2.54 -7.33 4.16
N GLU A 28 1.51 -8.17 4.00
CA GLU A 28 0.66 -8.18 2.82
C GLU A 28 -0.19 -6.91 2.77
N CYS A 29 0.08 -6.06 1.79
CA CYS A 29 -0.64 -4.82 1.55
C CYS A 29 -1.56 -4.99 0.33
N SER A 30 -2.82 -4.59 0.47
CA SER A 30 -3.81 -4.60 -0.61
C SER A 30 -4.52 -3.25 -0.70
N LEU A 31 -4.40 -2.60 -1.85
CA LEU A 31 -5.05 -1.32 -2.13
C LEU A 31 -6.27 -1.55 -3.03
N THR A 32 -7.41 -1.00 -2.61
CA THR A 32 -8.72 -1.19 -3.26
C THR A 32 -9.34 0.16 -3.57
N ASP A 33 -9.88 0.36 -4.77
CA ASP A 33 -10.57 1.61 -5.12
C ASP A 33 -11.97 1.73 -4.47
N ALA A 34 -12.58 2.90 -4.61
CA ALA A 34 -13.94 3.17 -4.11
C ALA A 34 -15.02 2.19 -4.63
N ARG A 35 -14.79 1.55 -5.78
CA ARG A 35 -15.71 0.56 -6.39
C ARG A 35 -15.45 -0.86 -5.88
N GLY A 36 -14.52 -1.04 -4.95
CA GLY A 36 -14.16 -2.36 -4.42
C GLY A 36 -13.20 -3.14 -5.33
N ARG A 37 -12.63 -2.52 -6.38
CA ARG A 37 -11.67 -3.20 -7.26
C ARG A 37 -10.30 -3.13 -6.63
N LYS A 38 -9.64 -4.28 -6.55
CA LYS A 38 -8.24 -4.39 -6.13
C LYS A 38 -7.33 -3.79 -7.20
N VAL A 39 -6.58 -2.76 -6.82
CA VAL A 39 -5.68 -2.02 -7.72
C VAL A 39 -4.24 -2.49 -7.57
N ALA A 40 -3.83 -2.87 -6.36
CA ALA A 40 -2.52 -3.44 -6.12
C ALA A 40 -2.53 -4.43 -4.94
N THR A 41 -1.63 -5.41 -4.99
CA THR A 41 -1.32 -6.27 -3.85
C THR A 41 0.16 -6.65 -3.91
N ALA A 42 0.88 -6.40 -2.82
CA ALA A 42 2.28 -6.80 -2.66
C ALA A 42 2.64 -6.88 -1.17
N GLY A 43 3.71 -7.60 -0.85
CA GLY A 43 4.33 -7.52 0.47
C GLY A 43 5.09 -6.20 0.63
N ALA A 44 5.10 -5.65 1.84
CA ALA A 44 5.97 -4.53 2.20
C ALA A 44 7.45 -4.92 2.03
N ASP A 45 8.27 -3.97 1.61
CA ASP A 45 9.71 -4.18 1.42
C ASP A 45 10.46 -4.37 2.76
N PRO A 46 11.77 -4.65 2.77
CA PRO A 46 12.55 -4.80 4.01
C PRO A 46 12.54 -3.59 4.94
N PHE A 47 12.15 -2.41 4.46
CA PHE A 47 11.99 -1.19 5.24
C PHE A 47 10.53 -0.92 5.62
N GLY A 48 9.64 -1.91 5.45
CA GLY A 48 8.21 -1.83 5.72
C GLY A 48 7.46 -0.97 4.69
N SER A 49 8.07 -0.60 3.57
CA SER A 49 7.47 0.33 2.61
C SER A 49 6.56 -0.40 1.64
N PHE A 50 5.43 0.23 1.32
CA PHE A 50 4.56 -0.16 0.22
C PHE A 50 4.27 1.07 -0.63
N VAL A 51 4.63 1.01 -1.91
CA VAL A 51 4.56 2.15 -2.83
C VAL A 51 3.93 1.69 -4.14
N VAL A 52 2.87 2.39 -4.57
CA VAL A 52 2.12 2.06 -5.78
C VAL A 52 1.69 3.34 -6.49
N SER A 53 1.83 3.35 -7.82
CA SER A 53 1.22 4.38 -8.67
C SER A 53 -0.28 4.16 -8.76
N VAL A 54 -1.06 5.22 -8.55
CA VAL A 54 -2.51 5.20 -8.58
C VAL A 54 -3.04 6.30 -9.49
N ALA A 55 -4.26 6.12 -9.97
CA ALA A 55 -4.99 7.25 -10.54
C ALA A 55 -5.53 8.14 -9.40
N GLU A 56 -6.06 9.30 -9.75
CA GLU A 56 -6.78 10.14 -8.81
C GLU A 56 -8.05 9.42 -8.34
N GLY A 57 -8.29 9.43 -7.04
CA GLY A 57 -9.50 8.87 -6.47
C GLY A 57 -9.35 8.44 -5.01
N GLU A 58 -10.44 7.87 -4.49
CA GLU A 58 -10.47 7.30 -3.15
C GLU A 58 -10.05 5.83 -3.16
N TYR A 59 -9.25 5.47 -2.17
CA TYR A 59 -8.70 4.13 -1.99
C TYR A 59 -8.82 3.70 -0.53
N ARG A 60 -8.84 2.39 -0.32
CA ARG A 60 -8.77 1.74 0.99
C ARG A 60 -7.59 0.80 1.03
N LEU A 61 -6.85 0.84 2.13
CA LEU A 61 -5.70 -0.02 2.38
C LEU A 61 -6.07 -1.12 3.38
N ALA A 62 -5.80 -2.36 3.02
CA ALA A 62 -5.78 -3.47 3.95
C ALA A 62 -4.34 -3.96 4.13
N VAL A 63 -3.93 -4.19 5.38
CA VAL A 63 -2.63 -4.76 5.72
C VAL A 63 -2.83 -5.99 6.60
N GLY A 64 -2.13 -7.08 6.27
CA GLY A 64 -2.12 -8.32 7.03
C GLY A 64 -0.71 -8.87 7.21
N SER A 65 -0.48 -9.56 8.32
CA SER A 65 0.75 -10.32 8.56
C SER A 65 0.43 -11.43 9.56
N GLU A 66 1.10 -12.58 9.44
CA GLU A 66 0.89 -13.70 10.35
C GLU A 66 1.25 -13.28 11.79
N GLY A 67 0.37 -13.58 12.75
CA GLY A 67 0.53 -13.18 14.15
C GLY A 67 0.10 -11.75 14.49
N TYR A 68 -0.37 -10.96 13.51
CA TYR A 68 -0.88 -9.60 13.72
C TYR A 68 -2.37 -9.49 13.41
N THR A 69 -3.06 -8.59 14.14
CA THR A 69 -4.44 -8.20 13.81
C THR A 69 -4.44 -7.40 12.50
N PRO A 70 -5.29 -7.75 11.51
CA PRO A 70 -5.35 -7.01 10.25
C PRO A 70 -5.71 -5.53 10.43
N HIS A 71 -5.01 -4.65 9.72
CA HIS A 71 -5.31 -3.21 9.68
C HIS A 71 -6.14 -2.88 8.43
N ARG A 72 -7.13 -2.00 8.58
CA ARG A 72 -7.96 -1.48 7.48
C ARG A 72 -8.16 0.02 7.65
N GLY A 73 -7.76 0.79 6.63
CA GLY A 73 -7.88 2.25 6.56
C GLY A 73 -8.46 2.72 5.24
#